data_AF-A0A0D0D220-F1
#
_entry.id   AF-A0A0D0D220-F1
#
_cell.length_a   1.000
_cell.length_b   1.000
_cell.length_c   1.000
_cell.angle_alpha   90.00
_cell.angle_beta   90.00
_cell.angle_gamma   90.00
#
_symmetry.space_group_name_H-M   'P 1'
#
loop_
_entity.id
_entity.type
_entity.pdbx_description
1 polymer ?
#
loop_
_entity_poly.entity_id
_entity_poly.type
_entity_poly.pdbx_seq_one_letter_code
_entity_poly.pdbx_strand_id
1 'polypeptide(L)'
;YSAAVGHPYMYYVWGEGTEETSVLDLGPLHDHVKLHVQKIIDHPDLLLAKDTYAGTGTLDGSDWHVPGAITAVQQLARDGKLPHLCIALIAFFMGSLIVWNRFTPEFIPGSITVLLSDIE
;
A
#
# COMPACT_ATOMS: atom_id res chain seq x y z
N TYR A 1 5.56 4.45 3.44
CA TYR A 1 5.23 3.22 2.70
C TYR A 1 5.03 2.02 3.61
N SER A 2 5.99 1.65 4.47
CA SER A 2 5.86 0.51 5.39
C SER A 2 4.58 0.56 6.24
N ALA A 3 4.28 1.71 6.88
CA ALA A 3 3.10 1.84 7.72
C ALA A 3 1.76 1.82 6.94
N ALA A 4 1.73 2.39 5.73
CA ALA A 4 0.50 2.57 4.95
C ALA A 4 0.17 1.39 4.03
N VAL A 5 1.18 0.67 3.55
CA VAL A 5 1.04 -0.41 2.56
C VAL A 5 1.75 -1.66 3.02
N GLY A 6 3.05 -1.56 3.36
CA GLY A 6 3.89 -2.74 3.58
C GLY A 6 3.43 -3.63 4.74
N HIS A 7 3.23 -3.08 5.93
CA HIS A 7 2.77 -3.85 7.09
C HIS A 7 1.35 -4.41 6.89
N PRO A 8 0.35 -3.61 6.50
CA PRO A 8 -0.97 -4.13 6.15
C PRO A 8 -0.93 -5.26 5.10
N TYR A 9 -0.11 -5.10 4.06
CA TYR A 9 0.07 -6.12 3.02
C TYR A 9 0.64 -7.41 3.59
N MET A 10 1.71 -7.32 4.40
CA MET A 10 2.31 -8.50 5.02
C MET A 10 1.36 -9.18 5.99
N TYR A 11 0.55 -8.41 6.73
CA TYR A 11 -0.48 -8.96 7.60
C TYR A 11 -1.56 -9.70 6.80
N TYR A 12 -1.93 -9.22 5.61
CA TYR A 12 -2.86 -9.93 4.74
C TYR A 12 -2.25 -11.20 4.13
N VAL A 13 -0.98 -11.19 3.75
CA VAL A 13 -0.34 -12.36 3.11
C VAL A 13 -0.01 -13.45 4.14
N TRP A 14 0.38 -13.07 5.36
CA TRP A 14 0.85 -13.99 6.42
C TRP A 14 -0.04 -13.99 7.67
N GLY A 15 -1.27 -13.51 7.57
CA GLY A 15 -2.21 -13.44 8.67
C GLY A 15 -2.79 -14.80 9.04
N GLU A 16 -3.37 -14.91 10.24
CA GLU A 16 -4.11 -16.11 10.61
C GLU A 16 -5.26 -16.35 9.63
N GLY A 17 -5.33 -17.56 9.06
CA GLY A 17 -6.35 -17.94 8.05
C GLY A 17 -5.92 -17.80 6.59
N THR A 18 -4.68 -17.39 6.30
CA THR A 18 -4.15 -17.33 4.91
C THR A 18 -3.24 -18.50 4.56
N GLU A 19 -3.16 -19.51 5.44
CA GLU A 19 -2.34 -20.73 5.28
C GLU A 19 -2.69 -21.51 3.99
N GLU A 20 -3.93 -21.40 3.52
CA GLU A 20 -4.41 -22.01 2.26
C GLU A 20 -4.48 -21.02 1.09
N THR A 21 -4.14 -19.73 1.28
CA THR A 21 -4.21 -18.74 0.21
C THR A 21 -3.04 -18.95 -0.76
N SER A 22 -3.35 -19.39 -1.98
CA SER A 22 -2.34 -19.52 -3.02
C SER A 22 -1.74 -18.16 -3.34
N VAL A 23 -0.45 -18.12 -3.64
CA VAL A 23 0.23 -16.91 -4.15
C VAL A 23 -0.48 -16.38 -5.42
N LEU A 24 -1.15 -17.25 -6.18
CA LEU A 24 -1.91 -16.89 -7.37
C LEU A 24 -3.24 -16.16 -7.05
N ASP A 25 -3.76 -16.30 -5.84
CA ASP A 25 -5.01 -15.65 -5.39
C ASP A 25 -4.78 -14.21 -4.89
N LEU A 26 -3.55 -13.70 -4.97
CA LEU A 26 -3.19 -12.35 -4.54
C LEU A 26 -3.61 -11.25 -5.51
N GLY A 27 -4.16 -11.59 -6.68
CA GLY A 27 -4.60 -10.62 -7.69
C GLY A 27 -5.52 -9.51 -7.13
N PRO A 28 -6.63 -9.85 -6.43
CA PRO A 28 -7.50 -8.85 -5.81
C PRO A 28 -6.80 -7.97 -4.77
N LEU A 29 -5.87 -8.53 -3.99
CA LEU A 29 -5.08 -7.76 -3.02
C LEU A 29 -4.18 -6.75 -3.74
N HIS A 30 -3.54 -7.15 -4.83
CA HIS A 30 -2.70 -6.27 -5.63
C HIS A 30 -3.49 -5.13 -6.27
N ASP A 31 -4.71 -5.39 -6.73
CA ASP A 31 -5.60 -4.34 -7.23
C ASP A 31 -6.02 -3.37 -6.12
N HIS A 32 -6.29 -3.89 -4.92
CA HIS A 32 -6.55 -3.05 -3.75
C HIS A 32 -5.34 -2.19 -3.38
N VAL A 33 -4.11 -2.72 -3.46
CA VAL A 33 -2.88 -1.94 -3.26
C VAL A 33 -2.77 -0.82 -4.29
N LYS A 34 -3.01 -1.08 -5.58
CA LYS A 34 -2.97 -0.05 -6.63
C LYS A 34 -3.97 1.06 -6.36
N LEU A 35 -5.21 0.71 -6.00
CA LEU A 35 -6.26 1.66 -5.68
C LEU A 35 -5.88 2.53 -4.47
N HIS A 36 -5.34 1.91 -3.41
CA HIS A 36 -4.91 2.63 -2.21
C HIS A 36 -3.72 3.57 -2.49
N VAL A 37 -2.74 3.10 -3.26
CA VAL A 37 -1.61 3.92 -3.70
C VAL A 37 -2.09 5.11 -4.53
N GLN A 38 -3.01 4.90 -5.48
CA GLN A 38 -3.60 5.99 -6.28
C GLN A 38 -4.34 7.00 -5.39
N LYS A 39 -5.12 6.52 -4.41
CA LYS A 39 -5.83 7.37 -3.46
C LYS A 39 -4.86 8.26 -2.65
N ILE A 40 -3.69 7.76 -2.26
CA ILE A 40 -2.66 8.54 -1.56
C ILE A 40 -2.01 9.58 -2.49
N ILE A 41 -1.83 9.26 -3.77
CA ILE A 41 -1.32 10.22 -4.78
C ILE A 41 -2.30 11.39 -4.93
N ASP A 42 -3.59 11.09 -5.04
CA ASP A 42 -4.64 12.09 -5.25
C ASP A 42 -4.91 12.91 -3.97
N HIS A 43 -4.75 12.28 -2.81
CA HIS A 43 -5.00 12.87 -1.49
C HIS A 43 -3.85 12.58 -0.51
N PRO A 44 -2.68 13.22 -0.66
CA PRO A 44 -1.52 13.00 0.21
C PRO A 44 -1.79 13.37 1.68
N ASP A 45 -2.79 14.21 1.93
CA ASP A 45 -3.26 14.59 3.26
C ASP A 45 -3.75 13.39 4.08
N LEU A 46 -4.08 12.26 3.45
CA LEU A 46 -4.39 10.98 4.12
C LEU A 46 -3.23 10.46 4.99
N LEU A 47 -2.00 10.91 4.72
CA LEU A 47 -0.81 10.59 5.53
C LEU A 47 -0.22 11.82 6.24
N LEU A 48 -0.47 13.03 5.72
CA LEU A 48 0.20 14.24 6.17
C LEU A 48 -0.64 15.16 7.06
N ALA A 49 -1.98 15.06 7.01
CA ALA A 49 -2.83 15.90 7.82
C ALA A 49 -2.69 15.56 9.32
N LYS A 50 -2.94 16.56 10.18
CA LYS A 50 -2.82 16.40 11.63
C LYS A 50 -3.80 15.38 12.21
N ASP A 51 -4.99 15.29 11.61
CA ASP A 51 -6.09 14.45 12.09
C ASP A 51 -6.30 13.22 11.18
N THR A 52 -5.23 12.74 10.54
CA THR A 52 -5.29 11.50 9.75
C THR A 52 -5.71 10.34 10.63
N TYR A 53 -6.90 9.82 10.37
CA TYR A 53 -7.36 8.57 10.93
C TYR A 53 -6.60 7.43 10.26
N ALA A 54 -6.05 6.50 11.05
CA ALA A 54 -5.33 5.36 10.52
C ALA A 54 -6.17 4.58 9.50
N GLY A 55 -7.49 4.48 9.75
CA GLY A 55 -8.41 3.77 8.87
C GLY A 55 -8.59 4.35 7.47
N THR A 56 -8.13 5.57 7.18
CA THR A 56 -8.13 6.11 5.81
C THR A 56 -6.77 6.10 5.13
N GLY A 57 -5.68 5.92 5.91
CA GLY A 57 -4.31 5.99 5.44
C GLY A 57 -3.58 4.64 5.37
N THR A 58 -4.02 3.62 6.10
CA THR A 58 -3.56 2.23 5.96
C THR A 58 -4.37 1.49 4.89
N LEU A 59 -3.74 0.51 4.23
CA LEU A 59 -4.35 -0.30 3.17
C LEU A 59 -5.55 -1.11 3.66
N ASP A 60 -5.46 -1.65 4.87
CA ASP A 60 -6.47 -2.50 5.51
C ASP A 60 -7.42 -1.71 6.42
N GLY A 61 -7.19 -0.42 6.60
CA GLY A 61 -7.94 0.42 7.52
C GLY A 61 -7.59 0.18 9.00
N SER A 62 -6.55 -0.59 9.30
CA SER A 62 -6.08 -0.84 10.66
C SER A 62 -5.32 0.37 11.24
N ASP A 63 -5.07 0.31 12.55
CA ASP A 63 -4.21 1.27 13.23
C ASP A 63 -2.77 1.27 12.66
N TRP A 64 -2.10 2.42 12.77
CA TRP A 64 -0.69 2.52 12.38
C TRP A 64 0.16 1.54 13.21
N HIS A 65 0.95 0.69 12.54
CA HIS A 65 1.87 -0.21 13.24
C HIS A 65 2.86 0.53 14.15
N VAL A 66 3.29 1.74 13.73
CA VAL A 66 4.16 2.62 14.52
C VAL A 66 3.59 4.04 14.51
N PRO A 67 2.57 4.36 15.35
CA PRO A 67 1.89 5.65 15.31
C PRO A 67 2.84 6.82 15.58
N GLY A 68 3.82 6.64 16.47
CA GLY A 68 4.80 7.67 16.81
C GLY A 68 5.65 8.14 15.62
N ALA A 69 5.94 7.25 14.67
CA ALA A 69 6.68 7.61 13.46
C ALA A 69 5.84 8.52 12.54
N ILE A 70 4.56 8.20 12.36
CA ILE A 70 3.62 9.02 11.57
C ILE A 70 3.48 10.40 12.21
N THR A 71 3.19 10.44 13.52
CA THR A 71 3.07 11.70 14.28
C THR A 71 4.32 12.56 14.20
N ALA A 72 5.52 11.96 14.29
CA ALA A 72 6.77 12.69 14.19
C ALA A 72 6.97 13.32 12.81
N VAL A 73 6.72 12.58 11.73
CA VAL A 73 6.79 13.10 10.35
C VAL A 73 5.80 14.24 10.13
N GLN A 74 4.57 14.10 10.62
CA GLN A 74 3.54 15.15 10.53
C GLN A 74 3.91 16.39 11.34
N GLN A 75 4.54 16.24 12.51
CA GLN A 75 5.02 17.37 13.29
C GLN A 75 6.15 18.09 12.54
N LEU A 76 7.12 17.36 11.98
CA LEU A 76 8.21 17.95 11.18
C LEU A 76 7.69 18.68 9.94
N ALA A 77 6.66 18.14 9.29
CA ALA A 77 5.99 18.80 8.17
C ALA A 77 5.32 20.11 8.61
N ARG A 78 4.56 20.08 9.71
CA ARG A 78 3.88 21.27 10.29
C ARG A 78 4.85 22.34 10.78
N ASP A 79 5.98 21.94 11.34
CA ASP A 79 7.07 22.83 11.75
C ASP A 79 7.77 23.49 10.55
N GLY A 80 7.42 23.13 9.31
CA GLY A 80 8.07 23.62 8.10
C GLY A 80 9.47 23.04 7.86
N LYS A 81 9.86 21.99 8.61
CA LYS A 81 11.19 21.35 8.49
C LYS A 81 11.30 20.44 7.28
N LEU A 82 10.16 20.05 6.70
CA LEU A 82 10.08 19.19 5.51
C LEU A 82 9.25 19.87 4.40
N PRO A 83 9.73 20.99 3.83
CA PRO A 83 8.94 21.80 2.89
C PRO A 83 8.58 21.07 1.58
N HIS A 84 9.34 20.04 1.21
CA HIS A 84 9.12 19.26 0.00
C HIS A 84 8.49 17.88 0.27
N LEU A 85 8.05 17.61 1.50
CA LEU A 85 7.53 16.28 1.88
C LEU A 85 6.36 15.84 1.02
N CYS A 86 5.40 16.72 0.78
CA CYS A 86 4.21 16.38 -0.02
C CYS A 86 4.59 15.96 -1.45
N ILE A 87 5.43 16.76 -2.11
CA ILE A 87 5.90 16.46 -3.48
C ILE A 87 6.71 15.16 -3.50
N ALA A 88 7.60 14.95 -2.53
CA ALA A 88 8.40 13.73 -2.42
C ALA A 88 7.52 12.50 -2.18
N LEU A 89 6.49 12.62 -1.34
CA LEU A 89 5.52 11.57 -1.05
C LEU A 89 4.77 11.16 -2.31
N ILE A 90 4.21 12.13 -3.04
CA ILE A 90 3.49 11.90 -4.30
C ILE A 90 4.41 11.21 -5.30
N ALA A 91 5.61 11.74 -5.54
CA ALA A 91 6.57 11.18 -6.49
C ALA A 91 6.95 9.72 -6.13
N PHE A 92 7.14 9.45 -4.84
CA PHE A 92 7.42 8.10 -4.35
C PHE A 92 6.27 7.13 -4.66
N PHE A 93 5.02 7.53 -4.36
CA PHE A 93 3.86 6.68 -4.60
C PHE A 93 3.54 6.51 -6.08
N MET A 94 3.77 7.53 -6.93
CA MET A 94 3.71 7.37 -8.39
C MET A 94 4.69 6.31 -8.88
N GLY A 95 5.94 6.34 -8.38
CA GLY A 95 6.94 5.31 -8.69
C GLY A 95 6.51 3.93 -8.23
N SER A 96 5.94 3.82 -7.02
CA SER A 96 5.39 2.56 -6.51
C SER A 96 4.24 2.03 -7.38
N LEU A 97 3.34 2.89 -7.84
CA LEU A 97 2.22 2.49 -8.70
C LEU A 97 2.70 1.92 -10.03
N ILE A 98 3.73 2.53 -10.63
CA ILE A 98 4.36 2.03 -11.86
C ILE A 98 4.89 0.61 -11.64
N VAL A 99 5.56 0.37 -10.50
CA VAL A 99 6.07 -0.96 -10.15
C VAL A 99 4.92 -1.96 -10.00
N TRP A 100 3.89 -1.63 -9.22
CA TRP A 100 2.73 -2.51 -9.05
C TRP A 100 2.04 -2.84 -10.38
N ASN A 101 1.86 -1.86 -11.27
CA ASN A 101 1.27 -2.10 -12.58
C ASN A 101 2.11 -3.02 -13.48
N ARG A 102 3.44 -3.03 -13.29
CA ARG A 102 4.34 -3.90 -14.06
C ARG A 102 4.37 -5.34 -13.56
N PHE A 103 4.28 -5.58 -12.26
CA PHE A 103 4.50 -6.90 -11.64
C PHE A 103 3.22 -7.72 -11.41
N THR A 104 2.06 -7.10 -11.49
CA THR A 104 0.77 -7.74 -11.19
C THR A 104 0.01 -8.35 -12.38
N PRO A 105 0.36 -8.13 -13.67
CA PRO A 105 -0.34 -8.80 -14.79
C PRO A 105 -0.32 -10.33 -14.73
N GLU A 106 0.69 -10.91 -14.08
CA GLU A 106 0.87 -12.37 -13.92
C GLU A 106 -0.19 -13.00 -12.99
N PHE A 107 -0.87 -12.19 -12.18
CA PHE A 107 -1.86 -12.61 -11.18
C PHE A 107 -3.31 -12.40 -11.64
N ILE A 108 -3.51 -12.03 -12.91
CA ILE A 108 -4.85 -11.90 -13.50
C ILE A 108 -5.34 -13.30 -13.92
N PRO A 109 -6.59 -13.68 -13.59
CA PRO A 109 -7.16 -14.94 -14.06
C PRO A 109 -7.07 -15.06 -15.59
N GLY A 110 -6.39 -16.10 -16.09
CA GLY A 110 -6.14 -16.31 -17.53
C GLY A 110 -4.80 -15.76 -18.06
N SER A 111 -3.91 -15.29 -17.19
CA SER A 111 -2.50 -15.03 -17.52
C SER A 111 -1.79 -16.35 -17.90
N ILE A 112 -0.76 -16.26 -18.76
CA ILE A 112 0.01 -17.42 -19.25
C ILE A 112 0.60 -18.27 -18.10
N THR A 113 0.87 -17.64 -16.96
CA THR A 113 1.39 -18.28 -15.75
C THR A 113 0.35 -19.18 -15.06
N VAL A 114 -0.92 -18.76 -14.97
CA VAL A 114 -2.01 -19.59 -14.43
C VAL A 114 -2.32 -20.77 -15.38
N LEU A 115 -2.21 -20.54 -16.69
CA LEU A 115 -2.48 -21.58 -17.68
C LEU A 115 -1.48 -22.75 -17.63
N LEU A 116 -0.29 -22.57 -17.03
CA LEU A 116 0.73 -23.61 -16.91
C LEU A 116 0.63 -24.41 -15.60
N SER A 117 0.04 -23.84 -14.54
CA SER A 117 -0.20 -24.56 -13.28
C SER A 117 -1.39 -25.51 -13.33
N ASP A 118 -2.30 -25.31 -14.28
CA ASP A 118 -3.49 -26.17 -14.49
C ASP A 118 -3.22 -27.38 -15.40
N ILE A 119 -1.97 -27.57 -15.85
CA ILE A 119 -1.56 -28.65 -16.78
C ILE A 119 -0.76 -29.76 -16.06
N GLU A 120 -0.56 -29.69 -14.74
CA GLU A 120 0.01 -30.76 -13.91
C GLU A 120 -1.05 -31.56 -13.15
#